data_AF-A0A6N7MAC4-F1
#
_entry.id   AF-A0A6N7MAC4-F1
#
_cell.length_a   1.000
_cell.length_b   1.000
_cell.length_c   1.000
_cell.angle_alpha   90.00
_cell.angle_beta   90.00
_cell.angle_gamma   90.00
#
_symmetry.space_group_name_H-M   'P 1'
#
loop_
_entity.id
_entity.type
_entity.pdbx_description
1 polymer ?
#
loop_
_entity_poly.entity_id
_entity_poly.type
_entity_poly.pdbx_seq_one_letter_code
_entity_poly.pdbx_strand_id
1 'polypeptide(L)'
;MKVIKTNIPDLLIIEPRVFEDDRGYFFESYNLKTFISRKIDFNFIQDNQSKSQFGVIRGLHYQLEPFAQTKLIRVLEGEILDVAVDIRKNSPTFGKWQGVQLSATNKKQLLIPKG
;
A
#
# COMPACT_ATOMS: atom_id res chain seq x y z
N MET A 1 -13.45 0.50 6.57
CA MET A 1 -11.99 0.41 6.37
C MET A 1 -11.33 0.05 7.68
N LYS A 2 -10.41 -0.91 7.66
CA LYS A 2 -9.57 -1.31 8.80
C LYS A 2 -8.12 -1.00 8.45
N VAL A 3 -7.40 -0.41 9.39
CA VAL A 3 -5.98 -0.07 9.25
C VAL A 3 -5.22 -0.99 10.18
N ILE A 4 -4.29 -1.76 9.62
CA ILE A 4 -3.48 -2.75 10.33
C ILE A 4 -2.04 -2.25 10.33
N LYS A 5 -1.47 -2.12 11.52
CA LYS A 5 -0.07 -1.77 11.71
C LYS A 5 0.80 -2.97 11.36
N THR A 6 1.98 -2.69 10.81
CA THR A 6 3.02 -3.71 10.61
C THR A 6 4.12 -3.55 11.66
N ASN A 7 5.12 -4.41 11.60
CA ASN A 7 6.31 -4.30 12.45
C ASN A 7 7.19 -3.10 12.09
N ILE A 8 7.04 -2.53 10.89
CA ILE A 8 7.72 -1.31 10.46
C ILE A 8 6.79 -0.12 10.78
N PRO A 9 7.22 0.87 11.60
CA PRO A 9 6.42 2.05 11.86
C PRO A 9 6.01 2.75 10.57
N ASP A 10 4.76 3.19 10.52
CA ASP A 10 4.14 3.93 9.40
C ASP A 10 3.90 3.13 8.11
N LEU A 11 4.39 1.90 8.01
CA LEU A 11 3.97 0.95 6.99
C LEU A 11 2.65 0.32 7.42
N LEU A 12 1.58 0.54 6.63
CA LEU A 12 0.22 0.17 7.00
C LEU A 12 -0.44 -0.71 5.94
N ILE A 13 -1.16 -1.73 6.40
CA ILE A 13 -2.06 -2.51 5.54
C ILE A 13 -3.48 -1.94 5.70
N ILE A 14 -4.13 -1.62 4.58
CA ILE A 14 -5.49 -1.09 4.55
C ILE A 14 -6.42 -2.16 3.98
N GLU A 15 -7.42 -2.54 4.78
CA GLU A 15 -8.52 -3.42 4.37
C GLU A 15 -9.76 -2.55 4.09
N PRO A 16 -10.22 -2.44 2.82
CA PRO A 16 -11.43 -1.70 2.50
C PRO A 16 -12.66 -2.40 3.08
N ARG A 17 -13.75 -1.63 3.23
CA ARG A 17 -15.07 -2.24 3.50
C ARG A 17 -15.67 -2.60 2.14
N VAL A 18 -15.72 -3.89 1.84
CA VAL A 18 -16.27 -4.42 0.59
C VAL A 18 -17.75 -4.73 0.76
N PHE A 19 -18.56 -4.25 -0.18
CA PHE A 19 -19.97 -4.59 -0.29
C PHE A 19 -20.11 -5.54 -1.47
N GLU A 20 -20.62 -6.75 -1.22
CA GLU A 20 -20.78 -7.78 -2.24
C GLU A 20 -22.26 -8.06 -2.47
N ASP A 21 -22.62 -8.34 -3.72
CA ASP A 21 -23.94 -8.81 -4.13
C ASP A 21 -23.83 -9.64 -5.41
N ASP A 22 -24.95 -10.15 -5.92
CA ASP A 22 -24.99 -11.04 -7.09
C ASP A 22 -24.42 -10.42 -8.38
N ARG A 23 -24.20 -9.09 -8.42
CA ARG A 23 -23.58 -8.39 -9.56
C ARG A 23 -22.06 -8.30 -9.43
N GLY A 24 -21.51 -8.57 -8.24
CA GLY A 24 -20.08 -8.46 -7.94
C GLY A 24 -19.82 -7.73 -6.63
N TYR A 25 -18.91 -6.75 -6.65
CA TYR A 25 -18.55 -6.00 -5.46
C TYR A 25 -18.39 -4.50 -5.71
N PHE A 26 -18.56 -3.71 -4.66
CA PHE A 26 -18.28 -2.29 -4.63
C PHE A 26 -17.51 -1.93 -3.36
N PHE A 27 -16.51 -1.06 -3.49
CA PHE A 27 -15.87 -0.41 -2.34
C PHE A 27 -15.17 0.88 -2.76
N GLU A 28 -15.07 1.82 -1.83
CA GLU A 28 -14.23 2.99 -2.00
C GLU A 28 -12.76 2.57 -1.84
N SER A 29 -12.01 2.50 -2.94
CA SER A 29 -10.57 2.22 -2.89
C SER A 29 -9.77 3.38 -2.29
N TYR A 30 -10.32 4.59 -2.31
CA TYR A 30 -9.78 5.77 -1.64
C TYR A 30 -10.92 6.73 -1.30
N ASN A 31 -10.88 7.32 -0.11
CA ASN A 31 -11.78 8.38 0.33
C ASN A 31 -11.01 9.28 1.31
N LEU A 32 -10.71 10.51 0.90
CA LEU A 32 -9.86 11.44 1.66
C LEU A 32 -10.37 11.64 3.09
N LYS A 33 -11.67 11.87 3.29
CA LYS A 33 -12.28 12.06 4.62
C LYS A 33 -12.08 10.83 5.51
N THR A 34 -12.26 9.64 4.95
CA THR A 34 -12.05 8.38 5.66
C THR A 34 -10.59 8.21 6.04
N PHE A 35 -9.66 8.45 5.11
CA PHE A 35 -8.21 8.36 5.36
C PHE A 35 -7.76 9.33 6.46
N ILE A 36 -8.17 10.60 6.39
CA ILE A 36 -7.89 11.61 7.43
C ILE A 36 -8.45 11.15 8.78
N SER A 37 -9.68 10.61 8.84
CA SER A 37 -10.27 10.11 10.10
C SER A 37 -9.47 8.95 10.72
N ARG A 38 -8.66 8.26 9.90
CA ARG A 38 -7.76 7.18 10.32
C ARG A 38 -6.32 7.64 10.53
N LYS A 39 -6.08 8.95 10.57
CA LYS A 39 -4.74 9.56 10.72
C LYS A 39 -3.80 9.21 9.57
N ILE A 40 -4.36 9.02 8.38
CA ILE A 40 -3.61 8.85 7.13
C ILE A 40 -3.84 10.11 6.32
N ASP A 41 -2.92 11.05 6.42
CA ASP A 41 -3.02 12.36 5.79
C ASP A 41 -1.86 12.56 4.81
N PHE A 42 -2.08 12.09 3.58
CA PHE A 42 -1.15 12.21 2.48
C PHE A 42 -1.87 12.76 1.26
N ASN A 43 -1.19 13.64 0.52
CA ASN A 43 -1.68 14.16 -0.74
C ASN A 43 -1.21 13.26 -1.88
N PHE A 44 -2.05 12.32 -2.31
CA PHE A 44 -1.80 11.50 -3.49
C PHE A 44 -2.09 12.32 -4.76
N ILE A 45 -1.06 12.59 -5.56
CA ILE A 45 -1.13 13.49 -6.73
C ILE A 45 -0.92 12.79 -8.08
N GLN A 46 -0.63 11.48 -8.06
CA GLN A 46 -0.34 10.70 -9.25
C GLN A 46 -0.84 9.27 -9.08
N ASP A 47 -1.43 8.75 -10.14
CA ASP A 47 -1.80 7.35 -10.27
C ASP A 47 -0.90 6.65 -11.29
N ASN A 48 -0.48 5.42 -10.94
CA ASN A 48 0.25 4.54 -11.83
C ASN A 48 -0.49 3.21 -11.93
N GLN A 49 -0.48 2.60 -13.11
CA GLN A 49 -0.99 1.25 -13.32
C GLN A 49 0.06 0.44 -14.10
N SER A 50 0.33 -0.77 -13.63
CA SER A 50 1.25 -1.69 -14.31
C SER A 50 0.63 -3.07 -14.41
N LYS A 51 1.02 -3.81 -15.45
CA LYS A 51 0.74 -5.23 -15.63
C LYS A 51 2.07 -5.96 -15.66
N SER A 52 2.12 -7.10 -14.97
CA SER A 52 3.32 -7.95 -14.92
C SER A 52 2.91 -9.39 -15.17
N GLN A 53 3.80 -10.17 -15.76
CA GLN A 53 3.65 -11.62 -15.87
C GLN A 53 4.24 -12.31 -14.64
N PHE A 54 3.89 -13.58 -14.43
CA PHE A 54 4.44 -14.38 -13.34
C PHE A 54 5.98 -14.38 -13.38
N GLY A 55 6.60 -14.23 -12.21
CA GLY A 55 8.06 -14.20 -12.06
C GLY A 55 8.72 -12.82 -12.24
N VAL A 56 7.98 -11.79 -12.70
CA VAL A 56 8.52 -10.43 -12.78
C VAL A 56 8.71 -9.82 -11.40
N ILE A 57 9.90 -9.28 -11.15
CA ILE A 57 10.23 -8.51 -9.94
C ILE A 57 10.45 -7.05 -10.33
N ARG A 58 9.82 -6.11 -9.60
CA ARG A 58 10.01 -4.67 -9.75
C ARG A 58 10.47 -4.10 -8.41
N GLY A 59 11.69 -3.56 -8.35
CA GLY A 59 12.23 -2.96 -7.14
C GLY A 59 13.73 -3.19 -6.96
N LEU A 60 14.31 -2.73 -5.86
CA LEU A 60 13.68 -1.86 -4.84
C LEU A 60 13.78 -0.40 -5.26
N HIS A 61 12.67 0.34 -5.16
CA HIS A 61 12.57 1.74 -5.59
C HIS A 61 12.22 2.65 -4.42
N TYR A 62 13.00 3.71 -4.25
CA TYR A 62 12.73 4.79 -3.30
C TYR A 62 13.09 6.14 -3.94
N GLN A 63 12.60 7.22 -3.35
CA GLN A 63 12.96 8.58 -3.70
C GLN A 63 13.26 9.36 -2.43
N LEU A 64 14.31 10.17 -2.47
CA LEU A 64 14.68 11.07 -1.37
C LEU A 64 14.03 12.44 -1.57
N GLU A 65 14.01 13.23 -0.50
CA GLU A 65 13.65 14.64 -0.56
C GLU A 65 14.52 15.34 -1.63
N PRO A 66 13.93 16.24 -2.46
CA PRO A 66 12.59 16.81 -2.35
C PRO A 66 11.47 16.01 -3.06
N PHE A 67 11.77 14.81 -3.57
CA PHE A 67 10.85 14.02 -4.39
C PHE A 67 10.36 12.76 -3.69
N ALA A 68 10.45 12.70 -2.35
CA ALA A 68 10.03 11.53 -1.60
C ALA A 68 8.51 11.34 -1.73
N GLN A 69 8.08 10.11 -2.02
CA GLN A 69 6.68 9.80 -2.31
C GLN A 69 6.14 8.74 -1.35
N THR A 70 4.94 9.00 -0.82
CA THR A 70 4.13 7.96 -0.19
C THR A 70 3.34 7.24 -1.27
N LYS A 71 3.29 5.92 -1.21
CA LYS A 71 2.58 5.08 -2.18
C LYS A 71 1.42 4.38 -1.51
N LEU A 72 0.29 4.28 -2.21
CA LEU A 72 -0.83 3.42 -1.85
C LEU A 72 -1.01 2.37 -2.95
N ILE A 73 -0.61 1.14 -2.68
CA ILE A 73 -0.55 0.07 -3.69
C ILE A 73 -1.71 -0.90 -3.48
N ARG A 74 -2.34 -1.33 -4.58
CA ARG A 74 -3.35 -2.40 -4.60
C ARG A 74 -3.25 -3.22 -5.87
N VAL A 75 -3.84 -4.42 -5.86
CA VAL A 75 -3.92 -5.29 -7.03
C VAL A 75 -5.34 -5.31 -7.59
N LEU A 76 -5.46 -5.10 -8.90
CA LEU A 76 -6.73 -5.13 -9.64
C LEU A 76 -7.05 -6.53 -10.20
N GLU A 77 -6.02 -7.26 -10.62
CA GLU A 77 -6.12 -8.59 -11.22
C GLU A 77 -4.92 -9.45 -10.76
N GLY A 78 -5.17 -10.71 -10.41
CA GLY A 78 -4.14 -11.62 -9.91
C GLY A 78 -3.66 -11.29 -8.50
N GLU A 79 -2.37 -11.52 -8.23
CA GLU A 79 -1.75 -11.27 -6.93
C GLU A 79 -0.26 -10.96 -7.04
N ILE A 80 0.26 -10.26 -6.04
CA ILE A 80 1.68 -9.98 -5.85
C ILE A 80 2.08 -10.20 -4.39
N LEU A 81 3.37 -10.46 -4.17
CA LEU A 81 4.01 -10.23 -2.88
C LEU A 81 4.64 -8.84 -2.93
N ASP A 82 4.01 -7.87 -2.27
CA ASP A 82 4.55 -6.51 -2.14
C ASP A 82 5.52 -6.47 -0.95
N VAL A 83 6.68 -5.84 -1.12
CA VAL A 83 7.76 -5.83 -0.13
C VAL A 83 8.21 -4.40 0.12
N ALA A 84 8.17 -4.00 1.40
CA ALA A 84 8.73 -2.75 1.87
C ALA A 84 9.95 -3.02 2.74
N VAL A 85 10.99 -2.20 2.57
CA VAL A 85 12.22 -2.23 3.37
C VAL A 85 12.38 -0.86 4.04
N ASP A 86 12.62 -0.85 5.34
CA ASP A 86 12.86 0.38 6.08
C ASP A 86 14.31 0.84 5.89
N ILE A 87 14.49 1.86 5.06
CA ILE A 87 15.80 2.44 4.74
C ILE A 87 16.08 3.73 5.52
N ARG A 88 15.23 4.08 6.48
CA ARG A 88 15.36 5.31 7.29
C ARG A 88 16.42 5.09 8.36
N LYS A 89 17.60 5.70 8.21
CA LYS A 89 18.78 5.49 9.09
C LYS A 89 18.49 5.63 10.60
N ASN A 90 17.53 6.48 10.97
CA ASN A 90 17.18 6.76 12.36
C ASN A 90 15.96 5.93 12.84
N SER A 91 15.42 5.06 12.00
CA SER A 91 14.28 4.20 12.38
C SER A 91 14.74 3.08 13.32
N PRO A 92 13.94 2.74 14.35
CA PRO A 92 14.19 1.57 15.18
C PRO A 92 14.15 0.25 14.39
N THR A 93 13.58 0.27 13.18
CA THR A 93 13.48 -0.88 12.28
C THR A 93 14.35 -0.75 11.03
N PHE A 94 15.39 0.09 11.05
CA PHE A 94 16.32 0.22 9.91
C PHE A 94 16.85 -1.14 9.45
N GLY A 95 16.79 -1.38 8.14
CA GLY A 95 17.19 -2.64 7.49
C GLY A 95 16.20 -3.79 7.65
N LYS A 96 15.09 -3.62 8.39
CA LYS A 96 14.01 -4.61 8.44
C LYS A 96 13.10 -4.47 7.22
N TRP A 97 12.45 -5.56 6.86
CA TRP A 97 11.53 -5.62 5.74
C TRP A 97 10.24 -6.32 6.15
N GLN A 98 9.17 -6.06 5.41
CA GLN A 98 7.88 -6.72 5.56
C GLN A 98 7.31 -7.03 4.18
N GLY A 99 6.96 -8.31 3.96
CA GLY A 99 6.19 -8.75 2.79
C GLY A 99 4.69 -8.77 3.10
N VAL A 100 3.87 -8.36 2.14
CA VAL A 100 2.40 -8.38 2.21
C VAL A 100 1.86 -8.93 0.90
N GLN A 101 1.07 -10.01 0.98
CA GLN A 101 0.34 -10.50 -0.19
C GLN A 101 -0.84 -9.57 -0.49
N LEU A 102 -0.82 -8.94 -1.66
CA LEU A 102 -1.91 -8.14 -2.19
C LEU A 102 -2.53 -8.89 -3.36
N SER A 103 -3.86 -8.98 -3.40
CA SER A 103 -4.53 -9.65 -4.50
C SER A 103 -5.85 -8.99 -4.87
N ALA A 104 -6.25 -9.25 -6.11
CA ALA A 104 -7.58 -8.91 -6.59
C ALA A 104 -8.67 -9.56 -5.73
N THR A 105 -8.39 -10.65 -5.02
CA THR A 105 -9.37 -11.31 -4.12
C THR A 105 -9.41 -10.63 -2.76
N ASN A 106 -8.26 -10.43 -2.10
CA ASN A 106 -8.21 -9.92 -0.73
C ASN A 106 -8.47 -8.41 -0.62
N LYS A 107 -8.37 -7.68 -1.76
CA LYS A 107 -8.60 -6.23 -1.88
C LYS A 107 -7.74 -5.37 -0.94
N LYS A 108 -6.71 -5.94 -0.32
CA LYS A 108 -5.81 -5.22 0.58
C LYS A 108 -5.04 -4.17 -0.20
N GLN A 109 -4.66 -3.13 0.51
CA GLN A 109 -3.74 -2.11 0.03
C GLN A 109 -2.56 -2.02 0.98
N LEU A 110 -1.37 -1.71 0.45
CA LEU A 110 -0.20 -1.39 1.24
C LEU A 110 0.09 0.10 1.11
N LEU A 111 0.08 0.82 2.23
CA LEU A 111 0.55 2.18 2.31
C LEU A 111 2.02 2.17 2.71
N ILE A 112 2.89 2.60 1.80
CA ILE A 112 4.33 2.74 2.02
C ILE A 112 4.62 4.22 2.24
N PRO A 113 5.05 4.64 3.44
CA PRO A 113 5.35 6.03 3.75
C PRO A 113 6.58 6.50 2.98
N LYS A 114 6.75 7.82 2.86
CA LYS A 114 7.99 8.41 2.35
C LYS A 114 9.21 8.02 3.20
N GLY A 115 10.36 7.89 2.54
CA GLY A 115 11.64 7.50 3.16
C GLY A 115 11.88 6.01 3.01
#